data_AF-A0A9R0HWQ6-F1
#
_entry.id   AF-A0A9R0HWQ6-F1
#
_cell.length_a   1.000
_cell.length_b   1.000
_cell.length_c   1.000
_cell.angle_alpha   90.00
_cell.angle_beta   90.00
_cell.angle_gamma   90.00
#
_symmetry.space_group_name_H-M   'P 1'
#
loop_
_entity.id
_entity.type
_entity.pdbx_description
1 polymer ?
#
loop_
_entity_poly.entity_id
_entity_poly.type
_entity_poly.pdbx_seq_one_letter_code
_entity_poly.pdbx_strand_id
1 'polypeptide(L)'
;MPEEAIDRLYSRIKAKYDFSEADGAHIEKALRIQCSTLYRHWRERLKAAYFSKSRNLKEVERACPATIDLAQWRWLIYSYWNLPKQRERSEKNRANSLSKKIRSACGAKSIARTIYELELEGEAGSNEREEENEATNASSSNATTSTTQANGDPMYLKLWEKTKRY
;
A
#
# COMPACT_ATOMS: atom_id res chain seq x y z
N MET A 1 -8.59 -19.42 -23.67
CA MET A 1 -7.80 -19.80 -22.49
C MET A 1 -7.77 -18.73 -21.37
N PRO A 2 -7.29 -17.48 -21.55
CA PRO A 2 -7.37 -16.45 -20.49
C PRO A 2 -8.78 -15.98 -20.19
N GLU A 3 -9.57 -15.77 -21.25
CA GLU A 3 -10.95 -15.28 -21.16
C GLU A 3 -11.84 -16.32 -20.49
N GLU A 4 -11.76 -17.58 -20.92
CA GLU A 4 -12.47 -18.70 -20.28
C GLU A 4 -12.18 -18.85 -18.78
N ALA A 5 -10.95 -18.61 -18.32
CA ALA A 5 -10.61 -18.70 -16.90
C ALA A 5 -11.23 -17.55 -16.08
N ILE A 6 -11.22 -16.34 -16.64
CA ILE A 6 -11.83 -15.14 -16.03
C ILE A 6 -13.36 -15.30 -16.02
N ASP A 7 -13.95 -15.78 -17.11
CA ASP A 7 -15.40 -15.99 -17.22
C ASP A 7 -15.88 -17.09 -16.28
N ARG A 8 -15.13 -18.19 -16.11
CA ARG A 8 -15.45 -19.22 -15.10
C ARG A 8 -15.43 -18.66 -13.67
N LEU A 9 -14.45 -17.81 -13.35
CA LEU A 9 -14.36 -17.15 -12.04
C LEU A 9 -15.54 -16.20 -11.84
N TYR A 10 -15.86 -15.40 -12.85
CA TYR A 10 -17.01 -14.50 -12.85
C TYR A 10 -18.32 -15.26 -12.64
N SER A 11 -18.58 -16.33 -13.40
CA SER A 11 -19.78 -17.15 -13.25
C SER A 11 -19.92 -17.76 -11.85
N ARG A 12 -18.82 -18.18 -11.23
CA ARG A 12 -18.81 -18.68 -9.84
C ARG A 12 -19.15 -17.60 -8.82
N ILE A 13 -18.69 -16.36 -9.02
CA ILE A 13 -19.02 -15.23 -8.15
C ILE A 13 -20.49 -14.85 -8.35
N LYS A 14 -20.94 -14.72 -9.60
CA LYS A 14 -22.33 -14.42 -9.91
C LYS A 14 -23.31 -15.46 -9.33
N ALA A 15 -22.95 -16.74 -9.34
CA ALA A 15 -23.79 -17.79 -8.75
C ALA A 15 -23.86 -17.76 -7.21
N LYS A 16 -22.93 -17.07 -6.53
CA LYS A 16 -22.90 -16.97 -5.07
C LYS A 16 -23.58 -15.72 -4.52
N TYR A 17 -23.79 -14.71 -5.37
CA TYR A 17 -24.28 -13.40 -4.96
C TYR A 17 -25.47 -13.01 -5.84
N ASP A 18 -26.60 -12.71 -5.21
CA ASP A 18 -27.78 -12.22 -5.91
C ASP A 18 -27.60 -10.73 -6.22
N PHE A 19 -27.15 -10.43 -7.44
CA PHE A 19 -27.06 -9.05 -7.92
C PHE A 19 -28.40 -8.64 -8.54
N SER A 20 -29.03 -7.59 -7.99
CA SER A 20 -30.25 -6.99 -8.55
C SER A 20 -29.98 -6.41 -9.95
N GLU A 21 -30.91 -6.64 -10.89
CA GLU A 21 -30.80 -6.15 -12.28
C GLU A 21 -30.79 -4.61 -12.38
N ALA A 22 -31.33 -3.91 -11.37
CA ALA A 22 -31.47 -2.45 -11.37
C ALA A 22 -30.14 -1.67 -11.31
N ASP A 23 -29.07 -2.27 -10.75
CA ASP A 23 -27.73 -1.66 -10.59
C ASP A 23 -26.64 -2.37 -11.42
N GLY A 24 -27.02 -3.30 -12.30
CA GLY A 24 -26.18 -4.42 -12.73
C GLY A 24 -24.96 -4.09 -13.60
N ALA A 25 -25.00 -3.04 -14.42
CA ALA A 25 -23.95 -2.78 -15.42
C ALA A 25 -22.61 -2.32 -14.80
N HIS A 26 -22.66 -1.47 -13.78
CA HIS A 26 -21.46 -1.02 -13.07
C HIS A 26 -20.86 -2.13 -12.21
N ILE A 27 -21.71 -2.96 -11.61
CA ILE A 27 -21.30 -4.11 -10.80
C ILE A 27 -20.61 -5.16 -11.68
N GLU A 28 -21.19 -5.52 -12.83
CA GLU A 28 -20.56 -6.45 -13.77
C GLU A 28 -19.17 -5.97 -14.20
N LYS A 29 -19.07 -4.70 -14.60
CA LYS A 29 -17.78 -4.11 -15.02
C LYS A 29 -16.76 -4.16 -13.89
N ALA A 30 -17.16 -3.78 -12.67
CA ALA A 30 -16.28 -3.82 -11.50
C ALA A 30 -15.80 -5.25 -11.21
N LEU A 31 -16.71 -6.23 -11.23
CA LEU A 31 -16.39 -7.63 -11.01
C LEU A 31 -15.42 -8.17 -12.06
N ARG A 32 -15.62 -7.86 -13.34
CA ARG A 32 -14.70 -8.26 -14.42
C ARG A 32 -13.29 -7.67 -14.23
N ILE A 33 -13.20 -6.40 -13.81
CA ILE A 33 -11.92 -5.75 -13.50
C ILE A 33 -11.22 -6.44 -12.33
N GLN A 34 -11.96 -6.76 -11.26
CA GLN A 34 -11.43 -7.47 -10.11
C GLN A 34 -10.97 -8.88 -10.48
N CYS A 35 -11.79 -9.66 -11.19
CA CYS A 35 -11.43 -11.00 -11.66
C CYS A 35 -10.17 -10.98 -12.55
N SER A 36 -10.07 -9.99 -13.44
CA SER A 36 -8.89 -9.82 -14.30
C SER A 36 -7.63 -9.50 -13.49
N THR A 37 -7.76 -8.67 -12.46
CA THR A 37 -6.68 -8.29 -11.55
C THR A 37 -6.22 -9.47 -10.69
N LEU A 38 -7.15 -10.22 -10.11
CA LEU A 38 -6.87 -11.45 -9.36
C LEU A 38 -6.18 -12.49 -10.24
N TYR A 39 -6.67 -12.70 -11.47
CA TYR A 39 -6.05 -13.62 -12.41
C TYR A 39 -4.63 -13.17 -12.79
N ARG A 40 -4.41 -11.86 -12.97
CA ARG A 40 -3.05 -11.30 -13.17
C ARG A 40 -2.13 -11.62 -12.00
N HIS A 41 -2.54 -11.31 -10.77
CA HIS A 41 -1.73 -11.56 -9.57
C HIS A 41 -1.45 -13.05 -9.34
N TRP A 42 -2.43 -13.89 -9.59
CA TRP A 42 -2.26 -15.34 -9.53
C TRP A 42 -1.17 -15.81 -10.51
N ARG A 43 -1.21 -15.36 -11.78
CA ARG A 43 -0.16 -15.69 -12.76
C ARG A 43 1.21 -15.16 -12.34
N GLU A 44 1.29 -13.96 -11.80
CA GLU A 44 2.55 -13.36 -11.33
C GLU A 44 3.18 -14.17 -10.20
N ARG A 45 2.37 -14.59 -9.22
CA ARG A 45 2.82 -15.47 -8.13
C ARG A 45 3.33 -16.81 -8.65
N LEU A 46 2.63 -17.42 -9.60
CA LEU A 46 3.06 -18.67 -10.22
C LEU A 46 4.38 -18.52 -10.98
N LYS A 47 4.51 -17.43 -11.75
CA LYS A 47 5.74 -17.13 -12.48
C LYS A 47 6.91 -17.02 -11.51
N ALA A 48 6.75 -16.27 -10.41
CA ALA A 48 7.79 -16.08 -9.42
C ALA A 48 8.17 -17.38 -8.68
N ALA A 49 7.20 -18.25 -8.40
CA ALA A 49 7.42 -19.50 -7.69
C ALA A 49 8.13 -20.56 -8.53
N TYR A 50 7.69 -20.75 -9.79
CA TYR A 50 8.07 -21.91 -10.61
C TYR A 50 8.89 -21.56 -11.86
N PHE A 51 8.60 -20.43 -12.51
CA PHE A 51 9.20 -20.10 -13.81
C PHE A 51 10.49 -19.27 -13.65
N SER A 52 10.48 -18.24 -12.81
CA SER A 52 11.61 -17.31 -12.67
C SER A 52 12.87 -17.91 -12.05
N LYS A 53 12.75 -19.04 -11.33
CA LYS A 53 13.86 -19.73 -10.68
C LYS A 53 14.49 -20.82 -11.56
N SER A 54 13.79 -21.23 -12.61
CA SER A 54 14.14 -22.43 -13.37
C SER A 54 14.95 -22.07 -14.61
N ARG A 55 15.99 -22.85 -14.89
CA ARG A 55 16.87 -22.66 -16.05
C ARG A 55 16.33 -23.33 -17.32
N ASN A 56 15.42 -24.29 -17.17
CA ASN A 56 14.98 -25.17 -18.24
C ASN A 56 13.44 -25.26 -18.30
N LEU A 57 12.86 -25.05 -19.48
CA LEU A 57 11.40 -25.07 -19.67
C LEU A 57 10.78 -26.44 -19.41
N LYS A 58 11.50 -27.53 -19.74
CA LYS A 58 11.00 -28.90 -19.51
C LYS A 58 10.92 -29.26 -18.02
N GLU A 59 11.80 -28.69 -17.21
CA GLU A 59 11.74 -28.85 -15.75
C GLU A 59 10.55 -28.08 -15.16
N VAL A 60 10.28 -26.87 -15.66
CA VAL A 60 9.09 -26.09 -15.25
C VAL A 60 7.80 -26.81 -15.62
N GLU A 61 7.75 -27.42 -16.80
CA GLU A 61 6.60 -28.20 -17.25
C GLU A 61 6.32 -29.38 -16.30
N ARG A 62 7.36 -30.09 -15.85
CA ARG A 62 7.25 -31.19 -14.87
C ARG A 62 6.89 -30.70 -13.47
N ALA A 63 7.33 -29.52 -13.08
CA ALA A 63 6.98 -28.88 -11.81
C ALA A 63 5.55 -28.30 -11.79
N CYS A 64 4.64 -28.86 -12.59
CA CYS A 64 3.24 -28.44 -12.65
C CYS A 64 2.57 -28.58 -11.27
N PRO A 65 2.00 -27.50 -10.72
CA PRO A 65 1.24 -27.59 -9.48
C PRO A 65 -0.01 -28.45 -9.67
N ALA A 66 -0.33 -29.30 -8.69
CA ALA A 66 -1.51 -30.19 -8.73
C ALA A 66 -2.85 -29.45 -8.84
N THR A 67 -2.88 -28.16 -8.49
CA THR A 67 -4.08 -27.31 -8.54
C THR A 67 -4.41 -26.78 -9.94
N ILE A 68 -3.54 -26.97 -10.93
CA ILE A 68 -3.65 -26.36 -12.27
C ILE A 68 -3.75 -27.46 -13.31
N ASP A 69 -4.62 -27.26 -14.30
CA ASP A 69 -4.68 -28.13 -15.46
C ASP A 69 -3.40 -28.05 -16.31
N LEU A 70 -2.96 -29.20 -16.84
CA LEU A 70 -1.71 -29.31 -17.58
C LEU A 70 -1.75 -28.46 -18.86
N ALA A 71 -2.89 -28.39 -19.55
CA ALA A 71 -3.01 -27.59 -20.77
C ALA A 71 -2.87 -26.10 -20.47
N GLN A 72 -3.51 -25.63 -19.38
CA GLN A 72 -3.35 -24.26 -18.89
C GLN A 72 -1.90 -23.96 -18.50
N TRP A 73 -1.23 -24.91 -17.85
CA TRP A 73 0.17 -24.78 -17.45
C TRP A 73 1.12 -24.64 -18.65
N ARG A 74 0.98 -25.52 -19.64
CA ARG A 74 1.75 -25.48 -20.89
C ARG A 74 1.56 -24.16 -21.64
N TRP A 75 0.32 -23.69 -21.74
CA TRP A 75 0.02 -22.42 -22.38
C TRP A 75 0.71 -21.25 -21.68
N LEU A 76 0.70 -21.21 -20.34
CA LEU A 76 1.39 -20.18 -19.56
C LEU A 76 2.90 -20.17 -19.81
N ILE A 77 3.53 -21.33 -19.85
CA ILE A 77 4.98 -21.46 -20.08
C ILE A 77 5.33 -21.04 -21.50
N TYR A 78 4.78 -21.72 -22.50
CA TYR A 78 5.24 -21.62 -23.89
C TYR A 78 4.67 -20.42 -24.64
N SER A 79 3.39 -20.11 -24.42
CA SER A 79 2.68 -19.10 -25.20
C SER A 79 2.63 -17.73 -24.52
N TYR A 80 2.77 -17.68 -23.19
CA TYR A 80 2.67 -16.42 -22.45
C TYR A 80 4.04 -15.96 -21.92
N TRP A 81 4.66 -16.70 -20.98
CA TRP A 81 5.88 -16.28 -20.31
C TRP A 81 7.14 -16.34 -21.18
N ASN A 82 7.26 -17.35 -22.04
CA ASN A 82 8.39 -17.50 -22.95
C ASN A 82 8.25 -16.68 -24.25
N LEU A 83 7.19 -15.87 -24.38
CA LEU A 83 6.97 -15.07 -25.56
C LEU A 83 8.04 -13.96 -25.65
N PRO A 84 8.76 -13.80 -26.79
CA PRO A 84 9.90 -12.89 -26.88
C PRO A 84 9.55 -11.44 -26.48
N LYS A 85 8.41 -10.94 -26.96
CA LYS A 85 7.89 -9.61 -26.63
C LYS A 85 7.64 -9.40 -25.13
N GLN A 86 7.18 -10.44 -24.42
CA GLN A 86 6.94 -10.33 -22.98
C GLN A 86 8.24 -10.35 -22.19
N ARG A 87 9.18 -11.21 -22.61
CA ARG A 87 10.49 -11.29 -21.98
C ARG A 87 11.23 -9.96 -22.08
N GLU A 88 11.29 -9.38 -23.28
CA GLU A 88 11.91 -8.08 -23.53
C GLU A 88 11.29 -6.98 -22.65
N ARG A 89 9.95 -6.90 -22.58
CA ARG A 89 9.26 -5.95 -21.69
C ARG A 89 9.61 -6.18 -20.22
N SER A 90 9.68 -7.44 -19.78
CA SER A 90 10.00 -7.76 -18.39
C SER A 90 11.45 -7.43 -18.04
N GLU A 91 12.39 -7.66 -18.95
CA GLU A 91 13.80 -7.31 -18.80
C GLU A 91 13.98 -5.79 -18.77
N LYS A 92 13.32 -5.07 -19.69
CA LYS A 92 13.30 -3.59 -19.68
C LYS A 92 12.71 -3.04 -18.38
N ASN A 93 11.59 -3.60 -17.90
CA ASN A 93 10.99 -3.18 -16.64
C ASN A 93 11.90 -3.48 -15.43
N ARG A 94 12.61 -4.61 -15.44
CA ARG A 94 13.58 -4.98 -14.40
C ARG A 94 14.79 -4.05 -14.43
N ALA A 95 15.35 -3.77 -15.60
CA ALA A 95 16.44 -2.81 -15.78
C ALA A 95 16.02 -1.41 -15.31
N ASN A 96 14.83 -0.96 -15.70
CA ASN A 96 14.24 0.30 -15.23
C ASN A 96 14.05 0.32 -13.72
N SER A 97 13.60 -0.79 -13.12
CA SER A 97 13.45 -0.89 -11.67
C SER A 97 14.78 -0.79 -10.94
N LEU A 98 15.84 -1.39 -11.48
CA LEU A 98 17.19 -1.35 -10.92
C LEU A 98 17.87 0.00 -11.13
N SER A 99 17.56 0.69 -12.24
CA SER A 99 18.12 2.00 -12.57
C SER A 99 17.40 3.18 -11.90
N LYS A 100 16.27 2.94 -11.23
CA LYS A 100 15.58 3.95 -10.41
C LYS A 100 16.47 4.39 -9.25
N LYS A 101 17.07 5.57 -9.40
CA LYS A 101 17.88 6.24 -8.36
C LYS A 101 17.04 6.99 -7.33
N ILE A 102 15.84 7.40 -7.72
CA ILE A 102 14.90 8.09 -6.85
C ILE A 102 14.11 7.02 -6.10
N ARG A 103 14.32 6.94 -4.78
CA ARG A 103 13.41 6.21 -3.90
C ARG A 103 12.07 6.93 -3.96
N SER A 104 10.96 6.22 -4.21
CA SER A 104 9.65 6.84 -4.02
C SER A 104 9.63 7.40 -2.61
N ALA A 105 9.32 8.69 -2.45
CA ALA A 105 9.10 9.24 -1.13
C ALA A 105 8.09 8.32 -0.44
N CYS A 106 8.51 7.61 0.61
CA CYS A 106 7.53 7.12 1.58
C CYS A 106 6.72 8.36 1.94
N GLY A 107 5.40 8.31 1.72
CA GLY A 107 4.54 9.49 1.72
C GLY A 107 4.82 10.39 2.93
N ALA A 108 4.60 11.69 2.74
CA ALA A 108 4.73 12.68 3.81
C ALA A 108 4.14 12.14 5.12
N LYS A 109 4.81 12.40 6.25
CA LYS A 109 4.31 11.99 7.57
C LYS A 109 2.83 12.41 7.68
N SER A 110 1.96 11.50 8.08
CA SER A 110 0.53 11.81 8.25
C SER A 110 0.37 12.98 9.22
N ILE A 111 -0.59 13.87 8.95
CA ILE A 111 -0.90 15.02 9.82
C ILE A 111 -1.07 14.60 11.29
N ALA A 112 -1.73 13.47 11.54
CA ALA A 112 -1.90 12.92 12.89
C ALA A 112 -0.56 12.63 13.61
N ARG A 113 0.46 12.18 12.88
CA ARG A 113 1.80 11.93 13.43
C ARG A 113 2.52 13.22 13.75
N THR A 114 2.36 14.24 12.90
CA THR A 114 2.94 15.57 13.14
C THR A 114 2.31 16.25 14.37
N ILE A 115 1.00 16.07 14.58
CA ILE A 115 0.31 16.57 15.78
C ILE A 115 0.85 15.89 17.04
N TYR A 116 0.93 14.55 17.04
CA TYR A 116 1.46 13.80 18.18
C TYR A 116 2.91 14.19 18.53
N GLU A 117 3.77 14.40 17.52
CA GLU A 117 5.14 14.88 17.75
C GLU A 117 5.18 16.30 18.35
N LEU A 118 4.25 17.19 17.95
CA LEU A 118 4.15 18.55 18.49
C LEU A 118 3.63 18.57 19.95
N GLU A 119 2.73 17.66 20.30
CA GLU A 119 2.22 17.52 21.66
C GLU A 119 3.34 17.06 22.61
N LEU A 120 4.12 16.05 22.20
CA LEU A 120 5.32 15.60 22.93
C LEU A 120 6.38 16.69 23.11
N GLU A 121 6.65 17.49 22.07
CA GLU A 121 7.56 18.64 22.14
C GLU A 121 7.07 19.71 23.15
N GLY A 122 5.74 19.88 23.27
CA GLY A 122 5.13 20.79 24.24
C GLY A 122 5.28 20.31 25.69
N GLU A 123 5.09 19.02 25.93
CA GLU A 123 5.21 18.39 27.25
C GLU A 123 6.67 18.35 27.76
N ALA A 124 7.64 18.16 26.86
CA ALA A 124 9.05 18.21 27.22
C ALA A 124 9.48 19.63 27.66
N GLY A 125 9.01 20.67 26.98
CA GLY A 125 9.31 22.07 27.32
C GLY A 125 8.62 22.60 28.57
N SER A 126 7.54 21.95 29.05
CA SER A 126 6.93 22.27 30.35
C SER A 126 7.70 21.65 31.51
N ASN A 127 8.20 20.43 31.37
CA ASN A 127 8.97 19.76 32.43
C ASN A 127 10.30 20.48 32.72
N GLU A 128 10.99 21.00 31.69
CA GLU A 128 12.22 21.78 31.88
C GLU A 128 11.97 23.12 32.59
N ARG A 129 10.75 23.68 32.46
CA ARG A 129 10.38 24.98 33.04
C ARG A 129 9.89 24.87 34.49
N GLU A 130 9.41 23.70 34.92
CA GLU A 130 9.05 23.46 36.33
C GLU A 130 10.30 23.22 37.20
N GLU A 131 11.34 22.57 36.69
CA GLU A 131 12.62 22.37 37.42
C GLU A 131 13.38 23.68 37.70
N GLU A 132 13.29 24.69 36.83
CA GLU A 132 13.94 26.00 37.06
C GLU A 132 13.18 26.88 38.09
N ASN A 133 11.88 26.68 38.27
CA ASN A 133 11.05 27.55 39.11
C ASN A 133 10.97 27.11 40.59
N GLU A 134 11.34 25.87 40.92
CA GLU A 134 11.34 25.37 42.31
C GLU A 134 12.57 25.85 43.12
N ALA A 135 13.57 26.45 42.46
CA ALA A 135 14.77 26.98 43.10
C ALA A 135 14.65 28.42 43.62
N THR A 136 13.55 29.15 43.35
CA THR A 136 13.41 30.53 43.84
C THR A 136 12.01 30.85 44.38
N ASN A 137 11.99 31.10 45.69
CA ASN A 137 11.02 31.90 46.46
C ASN A 137 10.01 31.14 47.33
N ALA A 138 10.42 31.04 48.60
CA ALA A 138 9.57 31.04 49.77
C ALA A 138 8.74 32.35 49.88
N SER A 139 7.54 32.20 50.45
CA SER A 139 6.66 33.23 51.03
C SER A 139 6.03 34.28 50.11
N SER A 140 4.71 34.18 49.90
CA SER A 140 3.71 35.07 50.53
C SER A 140 2.35 34.97 49.82
N SER A 141 1.30 35.09 50.63
CA SER A 141 -0.14 34.93 50.37
C SER A 141 -0.79 36.02 49.51
N ASN A 142 -1.68 35.63 48.58
CA ASN A 142 -3.13 35.96 48.54
C ASN A 142 -3.73 35.85 47.12
N ALA A 143 -5.02 35.49 47.11
CA ALA A 143 -5.87 35.16 45.97
C ALA A 143 -5.90 36.21 44.84
N THR A 144 -6.09 35.74 43.60
CA THR A 144 -7.13 36.22 42.64
C THR A 144 -7.09 35.34 41.38
N THR A 145 -8.26 34.82 40.99
CA THR A 145 -8.54 34.13 39.73
C THR A 145 -8.06 34.95 38.52
N SER A 146 -7.13 34.39 37.74
CA SER A 146 -6.74 34.94 36.44
C SER A 146 -6.59 33.81 35.43
N THR A 147 -7.57 33.76 34.53
CA THR A 147 -7.59 33.12 33.22
C THR A 147 -6.18 32.91 32.64
N THR A 148 -5.73 31.66 32.57
CA THR A 148 -4.53 31.27 31.84
C THR A 148 -4.81 31.38 30.34
N GLN A 149 -4.68 32.59 29.78
CA GLN A 149 -4.48 32.75 28.34
C GLN A 149 -3.08 32.23 28.03
N ALA A 150 -3.02 31.01 27.50
CA ALA A 150 -1.83 30.43 26.94
C ALA A 150 -1.36 31.31 25.76
N ASN A 151 -0.38 32.18 26.02
CA ASN A 151 0.36 32.96 25.02
C ASN A 151 1.30 32.04 24.22
N GLY A 152 0.74 31.02 23.58
CA GLY A 152 1.44 30.18 22.61
C GLY A 152 0.69 30.23 21.29
N ASP A 153 1.43 30.29 20.18
CA ASP A 153 0.82 30.19 18.86
C ASP A 153 -0.08 28.96 18.80
N PRO A 154 -1.34 29.11 18.34
CA PRO A 154 -2.32 28.04 18.37
C PRO A 154 -1.82 26.86 17.52
N MET A 155 -2.10 25.63 17.96
CA MET A 155 -1.54 24.40 17.39
C MET A 155 -1.67 24.30 15.87
N TYR A 156 -2.75 24.84 15.30
CA TYR A 156 -2.97 24.86 13.85
C TYR A 156 -1.94 25.71 13.08
N LEU A 157 -1.41 26.79 13.67
CA LEU A 157 -0.38 27.64 13.07
C LEU A 157 0.96 26.91 13.01
N LYS A 158 1.35 26.24 14.10
CA LYS A 158 2.55 25.39 14.15
C LYS A 158 2.47 24.21 13.18
N LEU A 159 1.29 23.59 13.09
CA LEU A 159 1.02 22.52 12.15
C LEU A 159 1.13 23.00 10.69
N TRP A 160 0.59 24.19 10.40
CA TRP A 160 0.69 24.81 9.09
C TRP A 160 2.14 25.09 8.69
N GLU A 161 2.97 25.60 9.59
CA GLU A 161 4.39 25.83 9.33
C GLU A 161 5.16 24.53 9.06
N LYS A 162 4.95 23.48 9.87
CA LYS A 162 5.60 22.17 9.68
C LYS A 162 5.15 21.47 8.38
N THR A 163 3.93 21.73 7.90
CA THR A 163 3.37 21.08 6.70
C THR A 163 3.60 21.85 5.40
N LYS A 164 4.04 23.12 5.47
CA LYS A 164 4.26 24.00 4.30
C LYS A 164 5.46 23.58 3.41
N ARG A 165 6.37 22.74 3.89
CA ARG A 165 7.63 22.37 3.20
C ARG A 165 7.67 20.94 2.65
N TYR A 166 6.54 20.40 2.20
CA TYR A 166 6.48 19.12 1.48
C TYR A 166 5.67 19.26 0.18
#